data_AF-A0A851DU93-F1
#
_entry.id   AF-A0A851DU93-F1
#
_cell.length_a   1.000
_cell.length_b   1.000
_cell.length_c   1.000
_cell.angle_alpha   90.00
_cell.angle_beta   90.00
_cell.angle_gamma   90.00
#
_symmetry.space_group_name_H-M   'P 1'
#
loop_
_entity.id
_entity.type
_entity.pdbx_description
1 polymer ?
#
loop_
_entity_poly.entity_id
_entity_poly.type
_entity_poly.pdbx_seq_one_letter_code
_entity_poly.pdbx_strand_id
1 'polypeptide(L)'
;QFRKKKLKFCKSHIHDWGLFAMEPIAADEMVIEYVGQNIRQVIADMREKRYEDEGIGSSYMFRVDHDTIIDATKCGNFARFINHSC
;
A
#
# COMPACT_ATOMS: atom_id res chain seq x y z
N GLN A 1 -14.41 -0.67 -16.66
CA GLN A 1 -13.82 0.20 -15.61
C GLN A 1 -14.50 -0.16 -14.29
N PHE A 2 -13.74 -0.47 -13.24
CA PHE A 2 -14.32 -0.89 -11.95
C PHE A 2 -14.91 0.28 -11.17
N ARG A 3 -15.98 0.04 -10.41
CA ARG A 3 -16.62 1.06 -9.58
C ARG A 3 -15.75 1.38 -8.37
N LYS A 4 -15.41 2.66 -8.16
CA LYS A 4 -14.65 3.10 -6.99
C LYS A 4 -15.44 2.85 -5.71
N LYS A 5 -14.81 2.19 -4.73
CA LYS A 5 -15.40 1.95 -3.41
C LYS A 5 -15.33 3.16 -2.49
N LYS A 6 -16.33 3.30 -1.62
CA LYS A 6 -16.33 4.30 -0.53
C LYS A 6 -15.43 3.79 0.60
N LEU A 7 -14.22 4.34 0.67
CA LEU A 7 -13.20 3.98 1.66
C LEU A 7 -12.80 5.21 2.47
N LYS A 8 -12.43 5.01 3.74
CA LYS A 8 -11.99 6.08 4.65
C LYS A 8 -10.67 5.70 5.31
N PHE A 9 -9.73 6.65 5.31
CA PHE A 9 -8.50 6.56 6.08
C PHE A 9 -8.72 7.14 7.48
N CYS A 10 -8.42 6.37 8.53
CA CYS A 10 -8.48 6.84 9.91
C CYS A 10 -7.56 6.03 10.83
N LYS A 11 -7.44 6.44 12.10
CA LYS A 11 -6.66 5.70 13.11
C LYS A 11 -7.17 4.26 13.22
N SER A 12 -6.24 3.31 13.31
CA SER A 12 -6.55 1.89 13.42
C SER A 12 -5.98 1.32 14.71
N HIS A 13 -6.66 0.30 15.24
CA HIS A 13 -6.21 -0.44 16.42
C HIS A 13 -5.08 -1.43 16.10
N ILE A 14 -4.81 -1.71 14.82
CA ILE A 14 -3.78 -2.68 14.38
C ILE A 14 -2.42 -1.99 14.23
N HIS A 15 -2.39 -0.91 13.48
CA HIS A 15 -1.19 -0.10 13.22
C HIS A 15 -1.64 1.32 12.95
N ASP A 16 -0.94 2.31 13.49
CA ASP A 16 -1.25 3.74 13.49
C ASP A 16 -2.49 4.16 12.69
N TRP A 17 -2.43 4.02 11.37
CA TRP A 17 -3.53 4.31 10.47
C TRP A 17 -3.99 3.06 9.70
N GLY A 18 -5.25 3.06 9.27
CA GLY A 18 -5.85 1.99 8.47
C GLY A 18 -6.84 2.52 7.43
N LEU A 19 -7.21 1.63 6.49
CA LEU A 19 -8.22 1.87 5.46
C LEU A 19 -9.50 1.08 5.76
N PHE A 20 -10.63 1.78 5.83
CA PHE A 20 -11.92 1.23 6.27
C PHE A 20 -12.97 1.33 5.17
N ALA A 21 -13.78 0.27 5.00
CA ALA A 21 -14.92 0.27 4.10
C ALA A 21 -16.08 1.08 4.70
N MET A 22 -16.66 1.99 3.91
CA MET A 22 -17.82 2.81 4.27
C MET A 22 -19.10 2.35 3.58
N GLU A 23 -19.04 1.22 2.90
CA GLU A 23 -20.16 0.54 2.25
C GLU A 23 -19.91 -0.98 2.29
N PRO A 24 -20.97 -1.81 2.22
CA PRO A 24 -20.80 -3.25 2.05
C PRO A 24 -20.04 -3.57 0.76
N ILE A 25 -19.12 -4.52 0.82
CA ILE A 25 -18.35 -5.04 -0.32
C ILE A 25 -18.60 -6.54 -0.38
N ALA A 26 -19.03 -7.02 -1.54
CA ALA A 26 -19.29 -8.45 -1.73
C ALA A 26 -17.98 -9.23 -1.88
N ALA A 27 -18.05 -10.55 -1.66
CA ALA A 27 -16.94 -11.44 -2.02
C ALA A 27 -16.60 -11.30 -3.51
N ASP A 28 -15.32 -11.50 -3.83
CA ASP A 28 -14.76 -11.41 -5.19
C ASP A 28 -14.88 -10.03 -5.87
N GLU A 29 -15.24 -8.98 -5.13
CA GLU A 29 -15.33 -7.63 -5.66
C GLU A 29 -14.04 -6.84 -5.49
N MET A 30 -13.60 -6.16 -6.55
CA MET A 30 -12.43 -5.28 -6.50
C MET A 30 -12.69 -4.11 -5.53
N VAL A 31 -11.75 -3.89 -4.60
CA VAL A 31 -11.83 -2.82 -3.60
C VAL A 31 -11.15 -1.53 -4.08
N ILE A 32 -9.84 -1.61 -4.33
CA ILE A 32 -8.99 -0.49 -4.74
C ILE A 32 -7.72 -1.04 -5.40
N GLU A 33 -7.20 -0.33 -6.40
CA GLU A 33 -5.89 -0.62 -6.99
C GLU A 33 -4.77 -0.14 -6.06
N TYR A 34 -3.70 -0.92 -5.91
CA TYR A 34 -2.51 -0.47 -5.19
C TYR A 34 -1.61 0.36 -6.12
N VAL A 35 -1.61 1.68 -5.93
CA VAL A 35 -0.90 2.61 -6.82
C VAL A 35 0.38 3.10 -6.17
N GLY A 36 1.48 3.02 -6.92
CA GLY A 36 2.79 3.56 -6.56
C GLY A 36 3.71 3.64 -7.78
N GLN A 37 5.00 3.86 -7.54
CA GLN A 37 6.02 3.88 -8.58
C GLN A 37 6.46 2.46 -8.95
N ASN A 38 6.47 2.14 -10.25
CA ASN A 38 7.06 0.89 -10.73
C ASN A 38 8.59 0.97 -10.69
N ILE A 39 9.22 0.06 -9.94
CA ILE A 39 10.66 -0.01 -9.74
C ILE A 39 11.15 -1.46 -9.84
N ARG A 40 12.43 -1.63 -10.17
CA ARG A 40 13.12 -2.94 -10.18
C ARG A 40 13.64 -3.29 -8.79
N GLN A 41 13.96 -4.58 -8.57
CA GLN A 41 14.53 -5.08 -7.30
C GLN A 41 15.71 -4.24 -6.79
N VAL A 42 16.70 -3.98 -7.63
CA VAL A 42 17.90 -3.20 -7.25
C VAL A 42 17.57 -1.79 -6.76
N ILE A 43 16.49 -1.19 -7.25
CA ILE A 43 16.04 0.14 -6.80
C ILE A 43 15.27 0.03 -5.49
N ALA A 44 14.48 -1.04 -5.31
CA ALA A 44 13.78 -1.33 -4.07
C ALA A 44 14.77 -1.49 -2.91
N ASP A 45 15.81 -2.33 -3.08
CA ASP A 45 16.84 -2.57 -2.06
C ASP A 45 17.56 -1.27 -1.66
N MET A 46 17.93 -0.45 -2.65
CA MET A 46 18.56 0.85 -2.40
C MET A 46 17.64 1.81 -1.65
N ARG A 47 16.35 1.83 -1.99
CA ARG A 47 15.35 2.72 -1.36
C ARG A 47 15.00 2.27 0.04
N GLU A 48 14.89 0.97 0.29
CA GLU A 48 14.61 0.42 1.61
C GLU A 48 15.68 0.86 2.62
N LYS A 49 16.96 0.68 2.27
CA LYS A 49 18.08 1.17 3.10
C LYS A 49 17.99 2.68 3.33
N ARG A 50 17.73 3.46 2.28
CA ARG A 50 17.60 4.91 2.40
C ARG A 50 16.42 5.31 3.31
N TYR A 51 15.31 4.60 3.24
CA TYR A 51 14.13 4.87 4.07
C TYR A 51 14.40 4.54 5.54
N GLU A 52 15.15 3.47 5.81
CA GLU A 52 15.65 3.16 7.15
C GLU A 52 16.57 4.28 7.67
N ASP A 53 17.54 4.74 6.86
CA ASP A 53 18.44 5.85 7.20
C ASP A 53 17.68 7.18 7.44
N GLU A 54 16.59 7.42 6.70
CA GLU A 54 15.68 8.56 6.87
C GLU A 54 14.74 8.42 8.09
N GLY A 55 14.74 7.27 8.78
CA GLY A 55 13.88 6.99 9.94
C GLY A 55 12.41 6.70 9.57
N ILE A 56 12.15 6.29 8.32
CA ILE A 56 10.82 5.89 7.88
C ILE A 56 10.55 4.47 8.34
N GLY A 57 9.85 4.32 9.47
CA GLY A 57 9.56 3.02 10.08
C GLY A 57 8.57 2.12 9.33
N SER A 58 8.15 2.47 8.11
CA SER A 58 7.26 1.63 7.29
C SER A 58 7.59 1.78 5.80
N SER A 59 8.07 0.71 5.18
CA SER A 59 8.23 0.62 3.73
C SER A 59 6.91 0.16 3.09
N TYR A 60 6.48 0.87 2.05
CA TYR A 60 5.22 0.57 1.34
C TYR A 60 5.52 -0.01 -0.03
N MET A 61 6.14 -1.20 -0.04
CA MET A 61 6.52 -1.90 -1.28
C MET A 61 5.65 -3.13 -1.50
N PHE A 62 5.15 -3.28 -2.73
CA PHE A 62 4.34 -4.42 -3.14
C PHE A 62 4.99 -5.10 -4.34
N ARG A 63 5.35 -6.39 -4.21
CA ARG A 63 5.91 -7.17 -5.31
C ARG A 63 4.79 -7.65 -6.22
N VAL A 64 4.87 -7.30 -7.51
CA VAL A 64 3.94 -7.79 -8.54
C VAL A 64 4.46 -9.08 -9.15
N ASP A 65 5.74 -9.10 -9.51
CA ASP A 65 6.44 -10.25 -10.08
C ASP A 65 7.94 -10.22 -9.70
N HIS A 66 8.78 -10.98 -10.41
CA HIS A 66 10.21 -11.05 -10.10
C HIS A 66 10.94 -9.73 -10.34
N ASP A 67 10.56 -8.99 -11.39
CA ASP A 67 11.26 -7.80 -11.86
C ASP A 67 10.54 -6.49 -11.47
N THR A 68 9.27 -6.59 -11.09
CA THR A 68 8.38 -5.45 -10.85
C THR A 68 7.96 -5.35 -9.39
N ILE A 69 8.30 -4.21 -8.78
CA ILE A 69 7.85 -3.80 -7.46
C ILE A 69 7.14 -2.45 -7.59
N ILE A 70 6.03 -2.28 -6.87
CA ILE A 70 5.32 -1.02 -6.74
C ILE A 70 5.70 -0.40 -5.40
N ASP A 71 6.37 0.75 -5.43
CA ASP A 71 6.74 1.53 -4.25
C ASP A 71 5.77 2.70 -4.05
N ALA A 72 4.96 2.62 -3.01
CA ALA A 72 3.97 3.62 -2.61
C ALA A 72 4.45 4.52 -1.44
N THR A 73 5.72 4.43 -1.04
CA THR A 73 6.23 5.07 0.19
C THR A 73 6.14 6.58 0.15
N LYS A 74 6.58 7.20 -0.95
CA LYS A 74 6.53 8.65 -1.15
C LYS A 74 5.43 9.07 -2.12
N CYS A 75 5.04 8.20 -3.05
CA CYS A 75 4.03 8.47 -4.07
C CYS A 75 3.09 7.28 -4.19
N GLY A 76 1.86 7.38 -3.66
CA GLY A 76 0.86 6.33 -3.77
C GLY A 76 -0.53 6.76 -3.31
N ASN A 77 -1.51 5.89 -3.48
CA ASN A 77 -2.89 6.15 -3.04
C ASN A 77 -3.16 5.59 -1.63
N PHE A 78 -4.42 5.61 -1.18
CA PHE A 78 -4.80 5.15 0.15
C PHE A 78 -4.68 3.64 0.36
N ALA A 79 -4.49 2.83 -0.69
CA ALA A 79 -4.33 1.38 -0.56
C ALA A 79 -3.11 0.99 0.29
N ARG A 80 -2.10 1.87 0.38
CA ARG A 80 -0.92 1.66 1.24
C ARG A 80 -1.23 1.57 2.74
N PHE A 81 -2.42 1.98 3.17
CA PHE A 81 -2.87 1.91 4.57
C PHE A 81 -3.74 0.68 4.87
N ILE A 82 -3.74 -0.32 3.99
CA ILE A 82 -4.30 -1.64 4.31
C ILE A 82 -3.28 -2.35 5.22
N ASN A 83 -3.68 -2.64 6.45
CA ASN A 83 -2.81 -3.25 7.44
C ASN A 83 -2.73 -4.77 7.26
N HIS A 84 -1.64 -5.35 7.74
CA HIS A 84 -1.48 -6.79 7.88
C HIS A 84 -2.21 -7.30 9.14
N SER A 85 -2.93 -8.42 9.01
CA SER A 85 -3.50 -9.21 10.11
C SER A 85 -3.47 -10.67 9.70
N CYS A 86 -3.01 -11.54 10.60
CA CYS A 86 -3.04 -13.00 10.42
C CYS A 86 -4.43 -13.58 10.68
#